data_AF-A0A7J7GY96-F1
#
_entry.id   AF-A0A7J7GY96-F1
#
_cell.length_a   1.000
_cell.length_b   1.000
_cell.length_c   1.000
_cell.angle_alpha   90.00
_cell.angle_beta   90.00
_cell.angle_gamma   90.00
#
_symmetry.space_group_name_H-M   'P 1'
#
loop_
_entity.id
_entity.type
_entity.pdbx_description
1 polymer ?
#
loop_
_entity_poly.entity_id
_entity_poly.type
_entity_poly.pdbx_seq_one_letter_code
_entity_poly.pdbx_strand_id
1 'polypeptide(L)'
;MGQDDDMCSKILALSYKDLPIHLKPCFLYFGLFPEDYEIFAFELINLWVAEGFVQEKGQRTPEDVGEDYLDHLVARNMVQVARRRYDGRIRTCRIHDLLHSLCIRVATECNFFNPHNDVTAINSAQKVRRVTNYRNSVREYISSNFQTPKLRTMLSFLGKDWSSPSRKQVKEFFKGSRFLRVLSVDGHGFSFPLPNEIGNLRCLNYFGFKNHFVKFPSSVGKLKNLMTLDVRSYRIHIPSVIWRMKQLRHILLYKESNLQPRGCLHMVSKCSFHKNGVSLPNLQTLYVVPRQVLKAKWLPNFPNLRKLGISYVTEPIIEVLSNEAPVSNKLENLRLWNILGDSEVNLTKLNLSRYEILRKLHLQIYMKRLPEHGKLPPNLIKLTLVCTFLDEDPLVTLKELPKLKILKLGFKSYKGRKMVCSGGSNKFPQLEVLEIVMLSLNELVVEVDAMPRLNKLRWMT
;
A
#
# COMPACT_ATOMS: atom_id res chain seq x y z
N MET A 1 37.11 -16.60 -10.03
CA MET A 1 36.69 -15.31 -9.46
C MET A 1 37.95 -14.52 -9.21
N GLY A 2 38.09 -13.35 -9.82
CA GLY A 2 39.35 -12.59 -9.87
C GLY A 2 39.68 -11.89 -8.55
N GLN A 3 40.92 -11.44 -8.38
CA GLN A 3 41.38 -10.71 -7.19
C GLN A 3 40.55 -9.43 -6.90
N ASP A 4 40.01 -8.79 -7.94
CA ASP A 4 39.19 -7.58 -7.82
C ASP A 4 37.79 -7.85 -7.24
N ASP A 5 37.19 -9.02 -7.53
CA ASP A 5 35.88 -9.42 -6.97
C ASP A 5 35.98 -9.66 -5.44
N ASP A 6 37.13 -10.17 -4.99
CA ASP A 6 37.41 -10.40 -3.57
C ASP A 6 37.65 -9.09 -2.81
N MET A 7 38.33 -8.11 -3.44
CA MET A 7 38.53 -6.79 -2.86
C MET A 7 37.21 -6.01 -2.73
N CYS A 8 36.39 -5.99 -3.78
CA CYS A 8 35.04 -5.39 -3.74
C CYS A 8 34.18 -6.03 -2.65
N SER A 9 34.20 -7.36 -2.55
CA SER A 9 33.45 -8.11 -1.53
C SER A 9 33.89 -7.77 -0.10
N LYS A 10 35.18 -7.51 0.12
CA LYS A 10 35.72 -7.05 1.41
C LYS A 10 35.28 -5.63 1.75
N ILE A 11 35.31 -4.71 0.79
CA ILE A 11 34.88 -3.32 0.97
C ILE A 11 33.38 -3.28 1.34
N LEU A 12 32.52 -3.99 0.61
CA LEU A 12 31.09 -4.03 0.91
C LEU A 12 30.80 -4.65 2.30
N ALA A 13 31.58 -5.65 2.71
CA ALA A 13 31.47 -6.23 4.05
C ALA A 13 31.85 -5.22 5.15
N LEU A 14 32.82 -4.33 4.92
CA LEU A 14 33.14 -3.24 5.85
C LEU A 14 31.97 -2.26 5.98
N SER A 15 31.32 -1.90 4.87
CA SER A 15 30.11 -1.04 4.89
C SER A 15 29.00 -1.64 5.74
N TYR A 16 28.80 -2.97 5.69
CA TYR A 16 27.86 -3.66 6.58
C TYR A 16 28.32 -3.67 8.04
N LYS A 17 29.60 -3.89 8.31
CA LYS A 17 30.14 -3.91 9.68
C LYS A 17 29.93 -2.56 10.38
N ASP A 18 30.11 -1.46 9.65
CA ASP A 18 29.94 -0.07 10.11
C ASP A 18 28.46 0.39 10.24
N LEU A 19 27.48 -0.43 9.82
CA LEU A 19 26.08 -0.10 10.05
C LEU A 19 25.76 -0.05 11.56
N PRO A 20 24.98 0.95 12.03
CA PRO A 20 24.35 0.92 13.34
C PRO A 20 23.61 -0.40 13.56
N ILE A 21 23.70 -0.94 14.77
CA ILE A 21 23.17 -2.27 15.10
C ILE A 21 21.68 -2.43 14.77
N HIS A 22 20.91 -1.35 14.87
CA HIS A 22 19.48 -1.34 14.56
C HIS A 22 19.16 -1.38 13.06
N LEU A 23 20.07 -0.94 12.19
CA LEU A 23 19.89 -0.97 10.72
C LEU A 23 20.31 -2.31 10.11
N LYS A 24 21.25 -3.03 10.73
CA LYS A 24 21.73 -4.34 10.25
C LYS A 24 20.59 -5.32 9.92
N PRO A 25 19.59 -5.58 10.79
CA PRO A 25 18.51 -6.50 10.44
C PRO A 25 17.62 -5.98 9.31
N CYS A 26 17.39 -4.66 9.22
CA CYS A 26 16.65 -4.04 8.13
C CYS A 26 17.36 -4.21 6.78
N PHE A 27 18.68 -4.02 6.75
CA PHE A 27 19.51 -4.26 5.58
C PHE A 27 19.51 -5.74 5.15
N LEU A 28 19.78 -6.67 6.08
CA LEU A 28 19.76 -8.10 5.76
C LEU A 28 18.39 -8.58 5.26
N TYR A 29 17.30 -7.92 5.68
CA TYR A 29 15.95 -8.25 5.23
C TYR A 29 15.77 -8.07 3.71
N PHE A 30 16.54 -7.21 3.04
CA PHE A 30 16.51 -7.09 1.58
C PHE A 30 16.90 -8.38 0.87
N GLY A 31 17.76 -9.20 1.48
CA GLY A 31 18.13 -10.52 0.94
C GLY A 31 16.97 -11.51 0.88
N LEU A 32 15.81 -11.22 1.50
CA LEU A 32 14.58 -12.00 1.36
C LEU A 32 13.77 -11.65 0.11
N PHE A 33 14.06 -10.54 -0.58
CA PHE A 33 13.40 -10.18 -1.83
C PHE A 33 14.17 -10.76 -3.02
N PRO A 34 13.50 -10.99 -4.18
CA PRO A 34 14.22 -11.38 -5.38
C PRO A 34 15.25 -10.31 -5.77
N GLU A 35 16.28 -10.73 -6.51
CA GLU A 35 17.21 -9.83 -7.18
C GLU A 35 16.43 -8.85 -8.10
N ASP A 36 16.92 -7.61 -8.22
CA ASP A 36 16.29 -6.50 -8.95
C ASP A 36 14.85 -6.11 -8.57
N TYR A 37 14.27 -6.74 -7.54
CA TYR A 37 12.88 -6.53 -7.20
C TYR A 37 12.63 -5.09 -6.72
N GLU A 38 11.70 -4.38 -7.38
CA GLU A 38 11.27 -3.05 -6.95
C GLU A 38 10.34 -3.13 -5.73
N ILE A 39 10.85 -2.81 -4.55
CA ILE A 39 10.13 -2.93 -3.28
C ILE A 39 9.41 -1.61 -2.97
N PHE A 40 8.12 -1.69 -2.65
CA PHE A 40 7.39 -0.54 -2.09
C PHE A 40 7.85 -0.24 -0.67
N ALA A 41 8.32 0.99 -0.43
CA ALA A 41 8.83 1.40 0.88
C ALA A 41 7.80 1.20 2.01
N PHE A 42 6.52 1.50 1.73
CA PHE A 42 5.42 1.28 2.69
C PHE A 42 5.28 -0.19 3.09
N GLU A 43 5.44 -1.12 2.14
CA GLU A 43 5.35 -2.55 2.42
C GLU A 43 6.57 -3.02 3.23
N LEU A 44 7.77 -2.63 2.79
CA LEU A 44 9.02 -2.97 3.47
C LEU A 44 9.04 -2.51 4.93
N ILE A 45 8.64 -1.26 5.19
CA ILE A 45 8.59 -0.69 6.54
C ILE A 45 7.61 -1.47 7.41
N ASN A 46 6.42 -1.80 6.90
CA ASN A 46 5.44 -2.59 7.65
C ASN A 46 5.94 -4.01 7.95
N LEU A 47 6.76 -4.59 7.06
CA LEU A 47 7.43 -5.87 7.31
C LEU A 47 8.49 -5.74 8.42
N TRP A 48 9.30 -4.67 8.42
CA TRP A 48 10.28 -4.42 9.49
C TRP A 48 9.62 -4.16 10.85
N VAL A 49 8.51 -3.42 10.88
CA VAL A 49 7.71 -3.21 12.08
C VAL A 49 7.12 -4.53 12.58
N ALA A 50 6.60 -5.37 11.68
CA ALA A 50 6.05 -6.68 12.03
C ALA A 50 7.11 -7.67 12.54
N GLU A 51 8.33 -7.60 12.01
CA GLU A 51 9.50 -8.32 12.52
C GLU A 51 9.94 -7.85 13.91
N GLY A 52 9.65 -6.59 14.25
CA GLY A 52 10.09 -5.93 15.47
C GLY A 52 11.48 -5.32 15.36
N PHE A 53 11.99 -5.08 14.15
CA PHE A 53 13.26 -4.37 13.92
C PHE A 53 13.13 -2.87 14.15
N VAL A 54 11.91 -2.37 13.96
CA VAL A 54 11.55 -0.98 14.16
C VAL A 54 10.53 -0.89 15.28
N GLN A 55 10.79 -0.02 16.25
CA GLN A 55 9.96 0.20 17.42
C GLN A 55 9.62 1.68 17.54
N GLU A 56 8.58 1.98 18.33
CA GLU A 56 8.18 3.35 18.65
C GLU A 56 9.30 4.06 19.40
N LYS A 57 9.51 5.35 19.07
CA LYS A 57 10.51 6.19 19.74
C LYS A 57 9.90 7.53 20.10
N GLY A 58 9.63 7.73 21.39
CA GLY A 58 8.95 8.92 21.89
C GLY A 58 7.55 9.05 21.27
N GLN A 59 7.27 10.18 20.62
CA GLN A 59 5.97 10.44 19.96
C GLN A 59 5.90 9.93 18.52
N ARG A 60 6.97 9.34 17.98
CA ARG A 60 7.06 8.94 16.57
C ARG A 60 6.60 7.52 16.37
N THR A 61 5.76 7.31 15.36
CA THR A 61 5.25 5.97 15.04
C THR A 61 6.37 5.06 14.52
N PRO A 62 6.27 3.73 14.71
CA PRO A 62 7.20 2.78 14.10
C PRO A 62 7.37 2.97 12.58
N GLU A 63 6.34 3.40 11.85
CA GLU A 63 6.45 3.68 10.42
C GLU A 63 7.30 4.93 10.14
N ASP A 64 7.16 5.99 10.95
CA ASP A 64 7.99 7.19 10.79
C ASP A 64 9.46 6.89 11.14
N VAL A 65 9.72 6.03 12.13
CA VAL A 65 11.10 5.55 12.44
C VAL A 65 11.62 4.65 11.32
N GLY A 66 10.75 3.84 10.72
CA GLY A 66 11.10 2.99 9.59
C GLY A 66 11.43 3.77 8.31
N GLU A 67 10.74 4.90 8.08
CA GLU A 67 11.07 5.83 6.99
C GLU A 67 12.51 6.39 7.19
N ASP A 68 12.87 6.83 8.40
CA ASP A 68 14.25 7.28 8.69
C ASP A 68 15.30 6.17 8.49
N TYR A 69 15.00 4.95 8.93
CA TYR A 69 15.93 3.82 8.77
C TYR A 69 16.20 3.55 7.28
N LEU A 70 15.17 3.64 6.44
CA LEU A 70 15.33 3.49 5.00
C LEU A 70 16.15 4.66 4.41
N ASP A 71 15.89 5.89 4.83
CA ASP A 71 16.64 7.06 4.38
C ASP A 71 18.13 6.98 4.81
N HIS A 72 18.44 6.46 6.00
CA HIS A 72 19.81 6.22 6.44
C HIS A 72 20.54 5.15 5.61
N LEU A 73 19.84 4.06 5.24
CA LEU A 73 20.41 3.04 4.35
C LEU A 73 20.68 3.59 2.95
N VAL A 74 19.80 4.46 2.44
CA VAL A 74 19.99 5.17 1.17
C VAL A 74 21.16 6.15 1.25
N ALA A 75 21.25 6.94 2.32
CA ALA A 75 22.33 7.92 2.51
C ALA A 75 23.73 7.27 2.56
N ARG A 76 23.79 5.99 2.98
CA ARG A 76 25.01 5.17 2.99
C ARG A 76 25.24 4.38 1.70
N ASN A 77 24.46 4.65 0.64
CA ASN A 77 24.49 3.95 -0.64
C ASN A 77 24.28 2.42 -0.54
N MET A 78 23.64 1.94 0.53
CA MET A 78 23.35 0.52 0.72
C MET A 78 22.03 0.08 0.06
N VAL A 79 21.18 1.06 -0.27
CA VAL A 79 19.89 0.86 -0.93
C VAL A 79 19.70 1.98 -1.95
N GLN A 80 19.17 1.65 -3.12
CA GLN A 80 18.91 2.60 -4.19
C GLN A 80 17.45 3.04 -4.20
N VAL A 81 17.21 4.33 -4.44
CA VAL A 81 15.85 4.86 -4.63
C VAL A 81 15.43 4.66 -6.07
N ALA A 82 14.41 3.81 -6.28
CA ALA A 82 13.87 3.58 -7.62
C ALA A 82 12.87 4.66 -8.02
N ARG A 83 11.98 5.06 -7.09
CA ARG A 83 11.00 6.13 -7.33
C ARG A 83 10.75 6.93 -6.05
N ARG A 84 10.59 8.24 -6.20
CA ARG A 84 10.11 9.13 -5.13
C ARG A 84 8.62 9.45 -5.28
N ARG A 85 7.99 9.76 -4.16
CA ARG A 85 6.66 10.35 -4.08
C ARG A 85 6.77 11.85 -4.39
N TYR A 86 5.62 12.52 -4.46
CA TYR A 86 5.56 13.96 -4.76
C TYR A 86 6.08 14.84 -3.60
N ASP A 87 6.10 14.30 -2.38
CA ASP A 87 6.59 14.92 -1.16
C ASP A 87 8.07 14.58 -0.89
N GLY A 88 8.79 14.06 -1.88
CA GLY A 88 10.19 13.66 -1.77
C GLY A 88 10.43 12.32 -1.08
N ARG A 89 9.46 11.78 -0.33
CA ARG A 89 9.61 10.49 0.36
C ARG A 89 9.79 9.33 -0.61
N ILE A 90 10.45 8.27 -0.15
CA ILE A 90 10.69 7.08 -0.98
C ILE A 90 9.35 6.39 -1.29
N ARG A 91 9.08 6.17 -2.58
CA ARG A 91 7.93 5.37 -3.03
C ARG A 91 8.34 3.91 -3.15
N THR A 92 9.42 3.68 -3.87
CA THR A 92 9.99 2.36 -4.11
C THR A 92 11.51 2.43 -4.07
N CYS A 93 12.13 1.32 -3.67
CA CYS A 93 13.57 1.16 -3.54
C CYS A 93 13.98 -0.21 -4.11
N ARG A 94 15.29 -0.35 -4.39
CA ARG A 94 15.94 -1.58 -4.86
C ARG A 94 17.28 -1.73 -4.16
N ILE A 95 17.79 -2.95 -4.12
CA ILE A 95 19.15 -3.23 -3.64
C ILE A 95 19.99 -3.64 -4.86
N HIS A 96 21.24 -3.18 -4.90
CA HIS A 96 22.18 -3.56 -5.95
C HIS A 96 22.61 -5.03 -5.78
N ASP A 97 22.84 -5.75 -6.87
CA ASP A 97 23.08 -7.21 -6.87
C ASP A 97 24.25 -7.65 -5.98
N LEU A 98 25.37 -6.91 -6.00
CA LEU A 98 26.50 -7.16 -5.10
C LEU A 98 26.13 -7.02 -3.61
N LEU A 99 25.30 -6.02 -3.26
CA LEU A 99 24.82 -5.83 -1.88
C LEU A 99 23.75 -6.85 -1.51
N HIS A 100 22.94 -7.29 -2.47
CA HIS A 100 21.99 -8.38 -2.29
C HIS A 100 22.70 -9.70 -2.01
N SER A 101 23.76 -10.00 -2.79
CA SER A 101 24.65 -11.14 -2.57
C SER A 101 25.32 -11.08 -1.20
N LEU A 102 25.75 -9.89 -0.77
CA LEU A 102 26.26 -9.67 0.59
C LEU A 102 25.19 -9.97 1.65
N CYS A 103 23.96 -9.48 1.47
CA CYS A 103 22.85 -9.77 2.39
C CYS A 103 22.61 -11.26 2.53
N ILE A 104 22.57 -12.01 1.43
CA ILE A 104 22.39 -13.46 1.44
C ILE A 104 23.54 -14.14 2.19
N ARG A 105 24.79 -13.83 1.84
CA ARG A 105 25.97 -14.42 2.48
C ARG A 105 25.97 -14.21 3.99
N VAL A 106 25.88 -12.94 4.42
CA VAL A 106 25.91 -12.58 5.85
C VAL A 106 24.70 -13.16 6.59
N ALA A 107 23.52 -13.16 5.95
CA ALA A 107 22.34 -13.74 6.55
C ALA A 107 22.45 -15.26 6.73
N THR A 108 23.07 -15.98 5.79
CA THR A 108 23.33 -17.42 5.91
C THR A 108 24.33 -17.69 7.03
N GLU A 109 25.46 -16.97 7.08
CA GLU A 109 26.48 -17.09 8.13
C GLU A 109 25.89 -16.87 9.53
N CYS A 110 25.03 -15.87 9.67
CA CYS A 110 24.41 -15.52 10.96
C CYS A 110 23.07 -16.24 11.22
N ASN A 111 22.67 -17.19 10.38
CA ASN A 111 21.39 -17.91 10.46
C ASN A 111 20.16 -16.97 10.55
N PHE A 112 20.20 -15.84 9.85
CA PHE A 112 19.17 -14.81 9.86
C PHE A 112 17.95 -15.20 8.98
N PHE A 113 18.20 -15.77 7.80
CA PHE A 113 17.19 -16.42 6.95
C PHE A 113 17.80 -17.58 6.14
N ASN A 114 16.96 -18.43 5.56
CA ASN A 114 17.37 -19.45 4.59
C ASN A 114 16.69 -19.17 3.23
N PRO A 115 17.44 -18.89 2.14
CA PRO A 115 16.85 -18.80 0.81
C PRO A 115 16.33 -20.17 0.40
N HIS A 116 15.02 -20.32 0.16
CA HIS A 116 14.43 -21.61 -0.20
C HIS A 116 14.69 -21.92 -1.68
N ASN A 117 15.93 -22.29 -1.99
CA ASN A 117 16.34 -22.82 -3.27
C ASN A 117 16.79 -24.30 -3.19
N ASP A 118 17.14 -24.81 -2.00
CA ASP A 118 17.52 -26.22 -1.81
C ASP A 118 16.59 -26.93 -0.83
N VAL A 119 15.59 -27.61 -1.40
CA VAL A 119 14.71 -28.54 -0.68
C VAL A 119 15.48 -29.79 -0.23
N THR A 120 16.75 -29.96 -0.60
CA THR A 120 17.59 -31.13 -0.28
C THR A 120 18.39 -30.98 1.02
N ALA A 121 18.53 -29.77 1.58
CA ALA A 121 19.24 -29.52 2.85
C ALA A 121 18.30 -29.66 4.08
N ILE A 122 17.53 -30.76 4.14
CA ILE A 122 16.40 -30.98 5.08
C ILE A 122 16.85 -31.14 6.54
N ASN A 123 18.13 -31.39 6.81
CA ASN A 123 18.64 -31.53 8.19
C ASN A 123 18.71 -30.19 8.96
N SER A 124 18.41 -29.05 8.32
CA SER A 124 18.49 -27.70 8.91
C SER A 124 17.15 -27.07 9.35
N ALA A 125 16.01 -27.71 9.04
CA ALA A 125 14.66 -27.15 9.22
C ALA A 125 14.32 -26.72 10.67
N GLN A 126 15.05 -27.24 11.68
CA GLN A 126 14.83 -26.93 13.09
C GLN A 126 15.40 -25.57 13.55
N LYS A 127 16.19 -24.86 12.72
CA LYS A 127 16.81 -23.56 13.07
C LYS A 127 16.30 -22.37 12.26
N VAL A 128 15.57 -22.60 11.17
CA VAL A 128 15.21 -21.53 10.23
C VAL A 128 14.16 -20.59 10.84
N ARG A 129 14.50 -19.31 10.94
CA ARG A 129 13.60 -18.25 11.47
C ARG A 129 12.85 -17.52 10.38
N ARG A 130 13.39 -17.45 9.16
CA ARG A 130 12.79 -16.71 8.04
C ARG A 130 13.03 -17.47 6.75
N VAL A 131 12.00 -17.55 5.94
CA VAL A 131 12.02 -18.22 4.65
C VAL A 131 11.48 -17.26 3.61
N THR A 132 12.12 -17.28 2.45
CA THR A 132 11.64 -16.65 1.24
C THR A 132 11.57 -17.68 0.11
N ASN A 133 10.56 -17.56 -0.74
CA ASN A 133 10.37 -18.41 -1.91
C ASN A 133 10.21 -17.56 -3.18
N TYR A 134 11.07 -17.80 -4.16
CA TYR A 134 11.16 -17.06 -5.42
C TYR A 134 10.74 -17.86 -6.66
N ARG A 135 10.75 -19.20 -6.60
CA ARG A 135 10.63 -20.07 -7.78
C ARG A 135 9.62 -21.19 -7.59
N ASN A 136 9.64 -21.82 -6.41
CA ASN A 136 8.79 -22.95 -6.06
C ASN A 136 7.41 -22.47 -5.62
N SER A 137 6.40 -23.34 -5.63
CA SER A 137 5.09 -22.95 -5.08
C SER A 137 5.09 -22.91 -3.55
N VAL A 138 4.22 -22.08 -2.97
CA VAL A 138 3.89 -22.12 -1.54
C VAL A 138 3.49 -23.54 -1.11
N ARG A 139 2.88 -24.30 -2.02
CA ARG A 139 2.51 -25.69 -1.82
C ARG A 139 3.71 -26.55 -1.47
N GLU A 140 4.81 -26.49 -2.20
CA GLU A 140 5.99 -27.32 -1.94
C GLU A 140 6.58 -27.07 -0.55
N TYR A 141 6.73 -25.80 -0.16
CA TYR A 141 7.22 -25.46 1.18
C TYR A 141 6.29 -26.00 2.26
N ILE A 142 4.98 -25.71 2.16
CA ILE A 142 4.00 -26.17 3.14
C ILE A 142 3.95 -27.71 3.19
N SER A 143 4.11 -28.38 2.04
CA SER A 143 4.09 -29.85 1.94
C SER A 143 5.32 -30.51 2.54
N SER A 144 6.46 -29.84 2.51
CA SER A 144 7.74 -30.40 2.98
C SER A 144 8.01 -30.07 4.45
N ASN A 145 7.50 -28.93 4.93
CA ASN A 145 7.95 -28.32 6.18
C ASN A 145 6.80 -28.06 7.18
N PHE A 146 5.99 -29.08 7.49
CA PHE A 146 4.86 -28.96 8.41
C PHE A 146 5.23 -28.59 9.85
N GLN A 147 6.50 -28.74 10.24
CA GLN A 147 6.99 -28.53 11.60
C GLN A 147 8.19 -27.58 11.64
N THR A 148 7.95 -26.29 11.35
CA THR A 148 8.94 -25.23 11.57
C THR A 148 8.55 -24.40 12.80
N PRO A 149 8.74 -24.92 14.04
CA PRO A 149 8.28 -24.25 15.24
C PRO A 149 8.99 -22.91 15.47
N LYS A 150 10.17 -22.68 14.89
CA LYS A 150 10.90 -21.42 15.06
C LYS A 150 10.66 -20.40 13.94
N LEU A 151 9.80 -20.71 12.97
CA LEU A 151 9.52 -19.84 11.84
C LEU A 151 8.83 -18.55 12.32
N ARG A 152 9.42 -17.41 11.95
CA ARG A 152 8.92 -16.06 12.21
C ARG A 152 8.43 -15.39 10.93
N THR A 153 9.02 -15.71 9.78
CA THR A 153 8.65 -15.06 8.52
C THR A 153 8.60 -16.05 7.38
N MET A 154 7.54 -15.95 6.59
CA MET A 154 7.42 -16.58 5.29
C MET A 154 7.01 -15.52 4.27
N LEU A 155 7.92 -15.22 3.33
CA LEU A 155 7.62 -14.44 2.15
C LEU A 155 7.56 -15.40 0.95
N SER A 156 6.49 -15.32 0.18
CA SER A 156 6.40 -16.01 -1.10
C SER A 156 6.07 -15.00 -2.17
N PHE A 157 6.89 -14.97 -3.20
CA PHE A 157 6.68 -14.15 -4.39
C PHE A 157 6.02 -15.00 -5.49
N LEU A 158 5.44 -14.34 -6.49
CA LEU A 158 4.78 -15.03 -7.60
C LEU A 158 5.81 -15.87 -8.36
N GLY A 159 5.75 -17.20 -8.16
CA GLY A 159 6.56 -18.17 -8.90
C GLY A 159 5.93 -18.55 -10.24
N LYS A 160 6.63 -19.41 -10.98
CA LYS A 160 6.12 -19.98 -12.26
C LYS A 160 5.08 -21.09 -12.03
N ASP A 161 5.05 -21.72 -10.86
CA ASP A 161 4.10 -22.77 -10.48
C ASP A 161 2.80 -22.16 -9.89
N TRP A 162 1.67 -22.61 -10.44
CA TRP A 162 0.32 -22.18 -10.09
C TRP A 162 -0.33 -23.08 -9.04
N SER A 163 0.39 -24.07 -8.52
CA SER A 163 -0.17 -25.04 -7.59
C SER A 163 -0.46 -24.43 -6.22
N SER A 164 -1.70 -24.62 -5.75
CA SER A 164 -2.15 -24.15 -4.43
C SER A 164 -2.09 -25.32 -3.42
N PRO A 165 -1.64 -25.11 -2.17
CA PRO A 165 -1.70 -26.14 -1.15
C PRO A 165 -3.14 -26.49 -0.82
N SER A 166 -3.40 -27.75 -0.45
CA SER A 166 -4.72 -28.16 0.05
C SER A 166 -5.05 -27.52 1.39
N ARG A 167 -6.36 -27.46 1.72
CA ARG A 167 -6.83 -26.98 3.03
C ARG A 167 -6.23 -27.74 4.21
N LYS A 168 -6.03 -29.06 4.07
CA LYS A 168 -5.39 -29.91 5.10
C LYS A 168 -3.95 -29.47 5.35
N GLN A 169 -3.20 -29.19 4.29
CA GLN A 169 -1.81 -28.75 4.39
C GLN A 169 -1.68 -27.39 5.10
N VAL A 170 -2.52 -26.41 4.73
CA VAL A 170 -2.56 -25.10 5.40
C VAL A 170 -2.97 -25.23 6.86
N LYS A 171 -3.92 -26.12 7.17
CA LYS A 171 -4.36 -26.42 8.53
C LYS A 171 -3.19 -26.89 9.40
N GLU A 172 -2.42 -27.87 8.93
CA GLU A 172 -1.26 -28.39 9.66
C GLU A 172 -0.15 -27.34 9.80
N PHE A 173 0.12 -26.57 8.74
CA PHE A 173 1.09 -25.46 8.81
C PHE A 173 0.73 -24.43 9.89
N PHE A 174 -0.54 -24.03 9.99
CA PHE A 174 -0.98 -23.09 11.02
C PHE A 174 -0.93 -23.68 12.43
N LYS A 175 -1.07 -24.99 12.60
CA LYS A 175 -0.86 -25.65 13.91
C LYS A 175 0.60 -25.59 14.36
N GLY A 176 1.53 -25.79 13.43
CA GLY A 176 2.98 -25.82 13.69
C GLY A 176 3.63 -24.45 13.85
N SER A 177 3.09 -23.40 13.24
CA SER A 177 3.76 -22.10 13.07
C SER A 177 3.40 -21.04 14.12
N ARG A 178 3.39 -21.41 15.41
CA ARG A 178 2.89 -20.53 16.51
C ARG A 178 3.68 -19.23 16.71
N PHE A 179 4.94 -19.19 16.26
CA PHE A 179 5.85 -18.05 16.40
C PHE A 179 5.92 -17.16 15.14
N LEU A 180 5.10 -17.45 14.13
CA LEU A 180 5.04 -16.70 12.89
C LEU A 180 4.59 -15.26 13.17
N ARG A 181 5.38 -14.29 12.73
CA ARG A 181 5.17 -12.83 12.81
C ARG A 181 4.74 -12.26 11.47
N VAL A 182 5.31 -12.75 10.38
CA VAL A 182 5.03 -12.29 9.02
C VAL A 182 4.66 -13.48 8.16
N LEU A 183 3.48 -13.40 7.55
CA LEU A 183 3.07 -14.28 6.47
C LEU A 183 2.68 -13.40 5.29
N SER A 184 3.48 -13.39 4.23
CA SER A 184 3.16 -12.68 3.00
C SER A 184 3.24 -13.63 1.82
N VAL A 185 2.13 -13.82 1.13
CA VAL A 185 2.04 -14.68 -0.04
C VAL A 185 1.48 -13.87 -1.20
N ASP A 186 2.35 -13.62 -2.18
CA ASP A 186 2.01 -13.02 -3.46
C ASP A 186 1.85 -14.16 -4.48
N GLY A 187 0.62 -14.35 -5.00
CA GLY A 187 0.36 -15.35 -6.02
C GLY A 187 -1.02 -15.97 -5.92
N HIS A 188 -1.16 -17.19 -6.42
CA HIS A 188 -2.42 -17.94 -6.36
C HIS A 188 -2.74 -18.33 -4.92
N GLY A 189 -3.44 -17.45 -4.20
CA GLY A 189 -3.88 -17.69 -2.83
C GLY A 189 -4.70 -18.97 -2.68
N PHE A 190 -5.15 -19.26 -1.47
CA PHE A 190 -5.94 -20.47 -1.22
C PHE A 190 -7.28 -20.41 -1.94
N SER A 191 -7.62 -21.46 -2.69
CA SER A 191 -8.93 -21.61 -3.35
C SER A 191 -10.06 -21.96 -2.38
N PHE A 192 -9.83 -21.85 -1.06
CA PHE A 192 -10.74 -22.25 0.01
C PHE A 192 -10.73 -21.27 1.18
N PRO A 193 -11.78 -21.30 2.04
CA PRO A 193 -11.80 -20.53 3.28
C PRO A 193 -10.67 -20.93 4.23
N LEU A 194 -10.04 -19.93 4.85
CA LEU A 194 -8.95 -20.15 5.79
C LEU A 194 -9.40 -21.07 6.94
N PRO A 195 -8.58 -22.06 7.35
CA PRO A 195 -8.90 -22.95 8.46
C PRO A 195 -8.89 -22.19 9.80
N ASN A 196 -9.67 -22.67 10.78
CA ASN A 196 -9.81 -22.03 12.10
C ASN A 196 -8.47 -21.90 12.85
N GLU A 197 -7.53 -22.76 12.51
CA GLU A 197 -6.16 -22.83 13.00
C GLU A 197 -5.36 -21.55 12.75
N ILE A 198 -5.81 -20.64 11.87
CA ILE A 198 -5.21 -19.30 11.76
C ILE A 198 -5.15 -18.61 13.13
N GLY A 199 -6.14 -18.84 14.00
CA GLY A 199 -6.15 -18.30 15.36
C GLY A 199 -5.04 -18.83 16.28
N ASN A 200 -4.25 -19.82 15.85
CA ASN A 200 -3.08 -20.32 16.56
C ASN A 200 -1.82 -19.46 16.32
N LEU A 201 -1.81 -18.63 15.27
CA LEU A 201 -0.69 -17.75 14.91
C LEU A 201 -0.65 -16.50 15.82
N ARG A 202 -0.54 -16.69 17.14
CA ARG A 202 -0.70 -15.60 18.12
C ARG A 202 0.36 -14.51 18.00
N CYS A 203 1.53 -14.83 17.45
CA CYS A 203 2.62 -13.87 17.23
C CYS A 203 2.49 -13.08 15.92
N LEU A 204 1.44 -13.32 15.12
CA LEU A 204 1.33 -12.77 13.79
C LEU A 204 1.02 -11.27 13.83
N ASN A 205 1.90 -10.51 13.20
CA ASN A 205 1.89 -9.05 13.13
C ASN A 205 1.53 -8.56 11.71
N TYR A 206 1.87 -9.33 10.67
CA TYR A 206 1.60 -9.04 9.27
C TYR A 206 0.98 -10.25 8.58
N PHE A 207 -0.20 -10.07 7.99
CA PHE A 207 -0.85 -11.04 7.12
C PHE A 207 -1.05 -10.43 5.74
N GLY A 208 -0.27 -10.88 4.77
CA GLY A 208 -0.30 -10.51 3.36
C GLY A 208 -0.78 -11.68 2.50
N PHE A 209 -1.87 -11.51 1.78
CA PHE A 209 -2.35 -12.46 0.78
C PHE A 209 -2.92 -11.68 -0.41
N LYS A 210 -2.09 -11.50 -1.43
CA LYS A 210 -2.46 -10.71 -2.62
C LYS A 210 -3.01 -11.65 -3.70
N ASN A 211 -3.92 -11.13 -4.52
CA ASN A 211 -4.30 -11.68 -5.84
C ASN A 211 -5.46 -12.71 -5.93
N HIS A 212 -6.07 -13.24 -4.84
CA HIS A 212 -7.18 -14.26 -4.92
C HIS A 212 -8.15 -14.27 -3.74
N PHE A 213 -9.22 -15.08 -3.83
CA PHE A 213 -10.25 -15.28 -2.79
C PHE A 213 -9.68 -15.47 -1.38
N VAL A 214 -10.14 -14.70 -0.41
CA VAL A 214 -9.83 -14.90 1.02
C VAL A 214 -11.12 -14.87 1.82
N LYS A 215 -11.39 -15.94 2.58
CA LYS A 215 -12.47 -15.99 3.57
C LYS A 215 -11.91 -16.33 4.94
N PHE A 216 -11.98 -15.36 5.84
CA PHE A 216 -11.49 -15.51 7.20
C PHE A 216 -12.52 -16.20 8.10
N PRO A 217 -12.10 -17.17 8.95
CA PRO A 217 -12.92 -17.66 10.05
C PRO A 217 -12.99 -16.64 11.19
N SER A 218 -13.97 -16.79 12.09
CA SER A 218 -14.09 -15.94 13.29
C SER A 218 -12.87 -16.02 14.23
N SER A 219 -12.11 -17.13 14.17
CA SER A 219 -10.90 -17.32 14.95
C SER A 219 -9.77 -16.34 14.62
N VAL A 220 -9.86 -15.59 13.51
CA VAL A 220 -8.94 -14.47 13.22
C VAL A 220 -8.91 -13.44 14.36
N GLY A 221 -10.00 -13.31 15.13
CA GLY A 221 -10.06 -12.46 16.32
C GLY A 221 -9.13 -12.87 17.47
N LYS A 222 -8.51 -14.05 17.40
CA LYS A 222 -7.47 -14.52 18.34
C LYS A 222 -6.09 -13.93 18.02
N LEU A 223 -5.89 -13.35 16.84
CA LEU A 223 -4.63 -12.72 16.42
C LEU A 223 -4.45 -11.36 17.11
N LYS A 224 -4.04 -11.36 18.37
CA LYS A 224 -4.01 -10.14 19.17
C LYS A 224 -2.93 -9.13 18.76
N ASN A 225 -1.88 -9.56 18.06
CA ASN A 225 -0.76 -8.71 17.66
C ASN A 225 -0.83 -8.24 16.20
N LEU A 226 -1.88 -8.61 15.46
CA LEU A 226 -1.98 -8.29 14.04
C LEU A 226 -2.06 -6.77 13.82
N MET A 227 -1.04 -6.20 13.19
CA MET A 227 -0.91 -4.78 12.87
C MET A 227 -1.28 -4.48 11.41
N THR A 228 -0.89 -5.36 10.48
CA THR A 228 -1.15 -5.19 9.05
C THR A 228 -1.93 -6.36 8.48
N LEU A 229 -3.05 -6.04 7.85
CA LEU A 229 -3.86 -6.93 7.04
C LEU A 229 -3.83 -6.45 5.59
N ASP A 230 -3.00 -7.08 4.76
CA ASP A 230 -2.91 -6.81 3.33
C ASP A 230 -3.52 -7.95 2.53
N VAL A 231 -4.80 -7.82 2.18
CA VAL A 231 -5.53 -8.81 1.40
C VAL A 231 -6.11 -8.20 0.14
N ARG A 232 -5.28 -7.48 -0.62
CA ARG A 232 -5.64 -6.88 -1.91
C ARG A 232 -6.02 -7.98 -2.91
N SER A 233 -7.30 -8.31 -2.94
CA SER A 233 -7.89 -9.50 -3.56
C SER A 233 -9.18 -9.16 -4.31
N TYR A 234 -9.58 -10.02 -5.25
CA TYR A 234 -10.83 -9.94 -5.99
C TYR A 234 -12.09 -10.30 -5.17
N ARG A 235 -11.97 -11.18 -4.17
CA ARG A 235 -13.12 -11.69 -3.39
C ARG A 235 -12.75 -11.88 -1.93
N ILE A 236 -13.28 -11.04 -1.04
CA ILE A 236 -12.88 -11.01 0.37
C ILE A 236 -14.11 -11.20 1.26
N HIS A 237 -13.98 -12.07 2.26
CA HIS A 237 -14.94 -12.20 3.35
C HIS A 237 -14.25 -11.93 4.67
N ILE A 238 -14.56 -10.77 5.26
CA ILE A 238 -14.01 -10.33 6.54
C ILE A 238 -15.07 -10.48 7.63
N PRO A 239 -14.79 -11.23 8.70
CA PRO A 239 -15.67 -11.32 9.85
C PRO A 239 -15.65 -10.00 10.64
N SER A 240 -16.80 -9.66 11.23
CA SER A 240 -16.98 -8.45 12.06
C SER A 240 -15.92 -8.25 13.15
N VAL A 241 -15.31 -9.33 13.64
CA VAL A 241 -14.28 -9.28 14.69
C VAL A 241 -13.05 -8.46 14.29
N ILE A 242 -12.70 -8.39 13.00
CA ILE A 242 -11.55 -7.61 12.51
C ILE A 242 -11.71 -6.13 12.84
N TRP A 243 -12.93 -5.58 12.77
CA TRP A 243 -13.24 -4.18 13.05
C TRP A 243 -13.18 -3.78 14.53
N ARG A 244 -12.74 -4.70 15.40
CA ARG A 244 -12.53 -4.47 16.84
C ARG A 244 -11.12 -4.86 17.28
N MET A 245 -10.26 -5.24 16.34
CA MET A 245 -8.86 -5.60 16.62
C MET A 245 -8.04 -4.33 16.77
N LYS A 246 -7.97 -3.80 17.99
CA LYS A 246 -7.37 -2.49 18.30
C LYS A 246 -5.89 -2.34 17.90
N GLN A 247 -5.16 -3.43 17.70
CA GLN A 247 -3.76 -3.39 17.24
C GLN A 247 -3.61 -3.14 15.74
N LEU A 248 -4.69 -3.25 14.94
CA LEU A 248 -4.61 -3.02 13.50
C LEU A 248 -4.31 -1.55 13.19
N ARG A 249 -3.33 -1.37 12.31
CA ARG A 249 -2.83 -0.08 11.82
C ARG A 249 -3.04 0.07 10.32
N HIS A 250 -2.95 -1.03 9.57
CA HIS A 250 -3.13 -1.01 8.12
C HIS A 250 -4.08 -2.13 7.68
N ILE A 251 -5.15 -1.73 6.99
CA ILE A 251 -6.11 -2.64 6.36
C ILE A 251 -6.17 -2.30 4.86
N LEU A 252 -5.70 -3.21 4.02
CA LEU A 252 -5.61 -3.05 2.57
C LEU A 252 -6.43 -4.14 1.90
N LEU A 253 -7.64 -3.81 1.48
CA LEU A 253 -8.59 -4.77 0.88
C LEU A 253 -8.69 -4.63 -0.63
N TYR A 254 -7.96 -3.70 -1.23
CA TYR A 254 -8.06 -3.40 -2.65
C TYR A 254 -6.72 -3.04 -3.28
N LYS A 255 -6.48 -3.57 -4.49
CA LYS A 255 -5.24 -3.34 -5.25
C LYS A 255 -5.25 -1.98 -5.94
N GLU A 256 -4.37 -1.08 -5.51
CA GLU A 256 -4.08 0.17 -6.22
C GLU A 256 -3.55 -0.12 -7.63
N SER A 257 -4.42 -0.19 -8.64
CA SER A 257 -4.03 -0.29 -10.04
C SER A 257 -4.48 0.96 -10.78
N ASN A 258 -3.59 1.52 -11.60
CA ASN A 258 -3.86 2.73 -12.42
C ASN A 258 -4.50 2.38 -13.76
N LEU A 259 -4.55 1.11 -14.12
CA LEU A 259 -5.12 0.57 -15.35
C LEU A 259 -5.80 -0.74 -14.95
N GLN A 260 -7.13 -0.78 -14.95
CA GLN A 260 -7.84 -2.06 -14.96
C GLN A 260 -8.19 -2.40 -16.40
N PRO A 261 -7.81 -3.60 -16.90
CA PRO A 261 -8.31 -4.11 -18.16
C PRO A 261 -9.85 -4.21 -18.11
N ARG A 262 -10.49 -3.92 -19.24
CA ARG A 262 -11.92 -4.18 -19.46
C ARG A 262 -12.22 -5.64 -19.12
N GLY A 263 -13.18 -5.91 -18.23
CA GLY A 263 -13.69 -7.27 -17.98
C GLY A 263 -13.77 -7.75 -16.52
N CYS A 264 -13.22 -7.03 -15.54
CA CYS A 264 -13.35 -7.40 -14.12
C CYS A 264 -14.68 -6.95 -13.50
N LEU A 265 -15.81 -7.39 -14.09
CA LEU A 265 -17.14 -7.23 -13.48
C LEU A 265 -17.34 -8.31 -12.41
N HIS A 266 -17.92 -7.89 -11.27
CA HIS A 266 -18.33 -8.68 -10.09
C HIS A 266 -17.31 -8.88 -8.96
N MET A 267 -16.97 -7.77 -8.28
CA MET A 267 -16.49 -7.78 -6.89
C MET A 267 -17.64 -8.15 -5.93
N VAL A 268 -17.81 -9.44 -5.62
CA VAL A 268 -18.71 -9.89 -4.55
C VAL A 268 -17.88 -10.14 -3.29
N SER A 269 -17.78 -9.12 -2.44
CA SER A 269 -17.27 -9.27 -1.07
C SER A 269 -18.47 -9.31 -0.13
N LYS A 270 -18.69 -10.42 0.59
CA LYS A 270 -19.70 -10.50 1.67
C LYS A 270 -19.01 -10.35 3.02
N CYS A 271 -19.42 -9.39 3.84
CA CYS A 271 -19.07 -9.40 5.27
C CYS A 271 -20.28 -9.74 6.12
N SER A 272 -20.01 -10.41 7.23
CA SER A 272 -20.98 -10.58 8.30
C SER A 272 -20.89 -9.38 9.23
N PHE A 273 -21.98 -8.60 9.34
CA PHE A 273 -22.07 -7.49 10.27
C PHE A 273 -22.53 -7.98 11.64
N HIS A 274 -21.87 -7.54 12.71
CA HIS A 274 -22.40 -7.65 14.06
C HIS A 274 -23.19 -6.38 14.40
N LYS A 275 -24.20 -6.49 15.27
CA LYS A 275 -24.97 -5.34 15.79
C LYS A 275 -24.12 -4.40 16.69
N ASN A 276 -22.94 -4.83 17.14
CA ASN A 276 -22.12 -4.11 18.12
C ASN A 276 -21.05 -3.26 17.42
N GLY A 277 -20.71 -2.11 18.02
CA GLY A 277 -19.89 -1.04 17.42
C GLY A 277 -18.49 -1.42 16.91
N VAL A 278 -17.91 -0.51 16.14
CA VAL A 278 -16.56 -0.60 15.54
C VAL A 278 -15.60 0.30 16.30
N SER A 279 -14.38 -0.19 16.55
CA SER A 279 -13.34 0.56 17.23
C SER A 279 -11.97 0.06 16.80
N LEU A 280 -11.28 0.88 16.01
CA LEU A 280 -9.90 0.66 15.56
C LEU A 280 -9.07 1.92 15.83
N PRO A 281 -8.74 2.20 17.11
CA PRO A 281 -8.12 3.47 17.49
C PRO A 281 -6.75 3.68 16.85
N ASN A 282 -6.02 2.60 16.50
CA ASN A 282 -4.68 2.67 15.93
C ASN A 282 -4.66 2.62 14.39
N LEU A 283 -5.82 2.58 13.73
CA LEU A 283 -5.91 2.47 12.28
C LEU A 283 -5.38 3.74 11.60
N GLN A 284 -4.35 3.58 10.76
CA GLN A 284 -3.70 4.65 10.01
C GLN A 284 -3.94 4.55 8.51
N THR A 285 -4.17 3.34 7.98
CA THR A 285 -4.43 3.14 6.56
C THR A 285 -5.63 2.23 6.36
N LEU A 286 -6.59 2.71 5.58
CA LEU A 286 -7.78 1.95 5.21
C LEU A 286 -7.99 2.07 3.69
N TYR A 287 -7.83 0.95 2.97
CA TYR A 287 -8.26 0.82 1.58
C TYR A 287 -9.35 -0.23 1.54
N VAL A 288 -10.58 0.17 1.18
CA VAL A 288 -11.77 -0.64 1.39
C VAL A 288 -12.77 -0.54 0.25
N VAL A 289 -13.54 -1.62 0.09
CA VAL A 289 -14.72 -1.69 -0.76
C VAL A 289 -15.99 -1.65 0.11
N PRO A 290 -16.67 -0.51 0.23
CA PRO A 290 -17.67 -0.25 1.26
C PRO A 290 -18.95 -1.07 1.12
N ARG A 291 -19.41 -1.40 -0.10
CA ARG A 291 -20.72 -2.05 -0.42
C ARG A 291 -21.28 -2.93 0.71
N GLN A 292 -20.49 -3.89 1.18
CA GLN A 292 -20.88 -4.84 2.24
C GLN A 292 -19.84 -4.94 3.35
N VAL A 293 -18.83 -4.06 3.38
CA VAL A 293 -17.65 -4.22 4.26
C VAL A 293 -17.54 -3.06 5.25
N LEU A 294 -18.01 -1.87 4.88
CA LEU A 294 -17.91 -0.66 5.70
C LEU A 294 -19.22 0.14 5.65
N LYS A 295 -19.80 0.45 6.82
CA LYS A 295 -20.88 1.43 6.93
C LYS A 295 -20.28 2.84 7.00
N ALA A 296 -20.85 3.80 6.27
CA ALA A 296 -20.34 5.19 6.25
C ALA A 296 -20.15 5.78 7.66
N LYS A 297 -21.12 5.53 8.56
CA LYS A 297 -21.09 5.95 9.98
C LYS A 297 -19.91 5.41 10.81
N TRP A 298 -19.11 4.49 10.28
CA TRP A 298 -17.92 3.98 10.96
C TRP A 298 -16.68 4.82 10.70
N LEU A 299 -16.65 5.61 9.62
CA LEU A 299 -15.47 6.41 9.25
C LEU A 299 -15.01 7.36 10.38
N PRO A 300 -15.90 8.04 11.12
CA PRO A 300 -15.49 8.90 12.24
C PRO A 300 -14.86 8.13 13.42
N ASN A 301 -14.99 6.80 13.49
CA ASN A 301 -14.44 5.97 14.58
C ASN A 301 -12.97 5.57 14.35
N PHE A 302 -12.29 6.20 13.38
CA PHE A 302 -10.89 5.94 13.03
C PHE A 302 -10.04 7.22 13.21
N PRO A 303 -9.83 7.68 14.46
CA PRO A 303 -9.30 9.01 14.74
C PRO A 303 -7.86 9.22 14.24
N ASN A 304 -7.07 8.16 14.06
CA ASN A 304 -5.67 8.22 13.64
C ASN A 304 -5.45 7.93 12.14
N LEU A 305 -6.51 7.97 11.33
CA LEU A 305 -6.44 7.60 9.92
C LEU A 305 -5.65 8.63 9.09
N ARG A 306 -4.55 8.18 8.47
CA ARG A 306 -3.68 8.99 7.60
C ARG A 306 -3.94 8.81 6.12
N LYS A 307 -4.43 7.63 5.72
CA LYS A 307 -4.68 7.27 4.32
C LYS A 307 -6.02 6.55 4.20
N LEU A 308 -6.91 7.10 3.39
CA LEU A 308 -8.23 6.54 3.11
C LEU A 308 -8.42 6.33 1.61
N GLY A 309 -8.65 5.08 1.21
CA GLY A 309 -9.03 4.69 -0.14
C GLY A 309 -10.40 4.02 -0.12
N ILE A 310 -11.37 4.57 -0.83
CA ILE A 310 -12.73 4.03 -0.93
C ILE A 310 -13.08 3.81 -2.40
N SER A 311 -13.42 2.56 -2.75
CA SER A 311 -14.07 2.23 -4.02
C SER A 311 -15.59 2.33 -3.93
N TYR A 312 -16.35 2.38 -5.02
CA TYR A 312 -17.82 2.33 -4.99
C TYR A 312 -18.42 3.28 -3.95
N VAL A 313 -17.96 4.52 -4.00
CA VAL A 313 -18.41 5.60 -3.14
C VAL A 313 -19.91 5.78 -3.29
N THR A 314 -20.60 5.97 -2.16
CA THR A 314 -22.05 6.15 -2.06
C THR A 314 -22.36 7.51 -1.45
N GLU A 315 -23.60 8.00 -1.58
CA GLU A 315 -24.02 9.27 -0.99
C GLU A 315 -23.77 9.37 0.53
N PRO A 316 -24.08 8.34 1.36
CA PRO A 316 -23.77 8.41 2.79
C PRO A 316 -22.27 8.57 3.09
N ILE A 317 -21.39 8.07 2.23
CA ILE A 317 -19.94 8.27 2.38
C ILE A 317 -19.58 9.72 2.08
N ILE A 318 -20.16 10.30 1.03
CA ILE A 318 -19.96 11.72 0.70
C ILE A 318 -20.48 12.62 1.82
N GLU A 319 -21.66 12.33 2.37
CA GLU A 319 -22.22 13.06 3.52
C GLU A 319 -21.26 13.02 4.71
N VAL A 320 -20.79 11.82 5.10
CA VAL A 320 -19.85 11.68 6.23
C VAL A 320 -18.52 12.39 5.97
N LEU A 321 -17.97 12.31 4.76
CA LEU A 321 -16.77 13.08 4.40
C LEU A 321 -17.05 14.59 4.40
N SER A 322 -18.30 14.98 4.17
CA SER A 322 -18.77 16.36 4.07
C SER A 322 -19.33 16.93 5.40
N ASN A 323 -19.25 16.18 6.50
CA ASN A 323 -19.69 16.61 7.84
C ASN A 323 -18.70 17.51 8.58
N GLU A 324 -19.22 18.41 9.41
CA GLU A 324 -18.54 19.09 10.54
C GLU A 324 -17.01 19.22 10.46
N ALA A 325 -16.20 18.47 11.19
CA ALA A 325 -16.38 17.06 11.51
C ALA A 325 -15.50 16.14 10.62
N PRO A 326 -14.19 16.39 10.38
CA PRO A 326 -13.40 15.50 9.52
C PRO A 326 -13.34 14.09 10.10
N VAL A 327 -13.31 13.07 9.23
CA VAL A 327 -13.22 11.67 9.68
C VAL A 327 -11.95 11.39 10.49
N SER A 328 -10.88 12.14 10.21
CA SER A 328 -9.66 12.18 11.01
C SER A 328 -8.90 13.48 10.71
N ASN A 329 -8.45 14.14 11.78
CA ASN A 329 -7.52 15.27 11.72
C ASN A 329 -6.09 14.87 11.30
N LYS A 330 -5.84 13.58 11.05
CA LYS A 330 -4.55 13.03 10.59
C LYS A 330 -4.58 12.58 9.11
N LEU A 331 -5.69 12.79 8.40
CA LEU A 331 -5.87 12.34 7.01
C LEU A 331 -5.04 13.16 6.01
N GLU A 332 -3.96 12.56 5.52
CA GLU A 332 -3.03 13.17 4.55
C GLU A 332 -3.33 12.78 3.10
N ASN A 333 -3.98 11.64 2.88
CA ASN A 333 -4.25 11.09 1.54
C ASN A 333 -5.68 10.53 1.46
N LEU A 334 -6.45 11.04 0.50
CA LEU A 334 -7.80 10.58 0.19
C LEU A 334 -7.88 10.12 -1.26
N ARG A 335 -8.40 8.91 -1.46
CA ARG A 335 -8.67 8.35 -2.78
C ARG A 335 -10.10 7.82 -2.83
N LEU A 336 -10.87 8.33 -3.78
CA LEU A 336 -12.25 7.97 -4.01
C LEU A 336 -12.39 7.48 -5.46
N TRP A 337 -12.96 6.30 -5.71
CA TRP A 337 -13.23 5.84 -7.08
C TRP A 337 -14.50 5.00 -7.23
N ASN A 338 -15.13 5.06 -8.40
CA ASN A 338 -16.24 4.22 -8.84
C ASN A 338 -15.87 3.49 -10.15
N ILE A 339 -16.57 2.40 -10.45
CA ILE A 339 -16.44 1.74 -11.75
C ILE A 339 -17.32 2.49 -12.76
N LEU A 340 -16.86 2.58 -14.00
CA LEU A 340 -17.62 3.12 -15.12
C LEU A 340 -18.97 2.40 -15.25
N GLY A 341 -20.07 3.15 -15.19
CA GLY A 341 -21.44 2.62 -15.28
C GLY A 341 -22.16 2.44 -13.94
N ASP A 342 -21.48 2.62 -12.80
CA ASP A 342 -22.19 2.77 -11.52
C ASP A 342 -22.91 4.13 -11.47
N SER A 343 -24.11 4.16 -10.88
CA SER A 343 -25.01 5.31 -10.78
C SER A 343 -24.30 6.63 -10.43
N GLU A 344 -24.74 7.74 -11.05
CA GLU A 344 -24.22 9.09 -10.80
C GLU A 344 -24.35 9.47 -9.31
N VAL A 345 -23.27 9.36 -8.53
CA VAL A 345 -23.24 9.97 -7.19
C VAL A 345 -23.02 11.46 -7.37
N ASN A 346 -23.95 12.28 -6.90
CA ASN A 346 -23.87 13.72 -7.04
C ASN A 346 -22.82 14.32 -6.10
N LEU A 347 -21.59 14.50 -6.60
CA LEU A 347 -20.47 15.06 -5.84
C LEU A 347 -20.55 16.57 -5.61
N THR A 348 -21.58 17.27 -6.06
CA THR A 348 -21.74 18.72 -5.76
C THR A 348 -21.86 18.99 -4.25
N LYS A 349 -22.26 17.99 -3.47
CA LYS A 349 -22.31 18.04 -1.99
C LYS A 349 -20.96 17.79 -1.32
N LEU A 350 -19.94 17.33 -2.05
CA LEU A 350 -18.64 17.01 -1.47
C LEU A 350 -17.96 18.28 -0.96
N ASN A 351 -17.75 18.34 0.36
CA ASN A 351 -17.01 19.41 1.00
C ASN A 351 -15.84 18.83 1.80
N LEU A 352 -14.61 19.18 1.41
CA LEU A 352 -13.37 18.74 2.03
C LEU A 352 -12.55 19.90 2.60
N SER A 353 -13.14 21.09 2.77
CA SER A 353 -12.43 22.29 3.22
C SER A 353 -11.79 22.14 4.61
N ARG A 354 -12.45 21.43 5.52
CA ARG A 354 -11.94 21.15 6.88
C ARG A 354 -10.71 20.23 6.95
N TYR A 355 -10.35 19.54 5.86
CA TYR A 355 -9.21 18.62 5.86
C TYR A 355 -7.90 19.37 5.62
N GLU A 356 -7.47 20.15 6.61
CA GLU A 356 -6.36 21.09 6.47
C GLU A 356 -5.01 20.45 6.17
N ILE A 357 -4.81 19.19 6.56
CA ILE A 357 -3.53 18.49 6.33
C ILE A 357 -3.59 17.55 5.10
N LEU A 358 -4.73 17.47 4.42
CA LEU A 358 -4.90 16.60 3.25
C LEU A 358 -4.07 17.13 2.09
N ARG A 359 -3.00 16.40 1.75
CA ARG A 359 -2.02 16.80 0.71
C ARG A 359 -2.27 16.15 -0.64
N LYS A 360 -2.90 14.97 -0.66
CA LYS A 360 -3.19 14.23 -1.89
C LYS A 360 -4.65 13.86 -1.98
N LEU A 361 -5.27 14.23 -3.09
CA LEU A 361 -6.63 13.87 -3.46
C LEU A 361 -6.62 13.16 -4.81
N HIS A 362 -7.23 11.99 -4.86
CA HIS A 362 -7.46 11.25 -6.10
C HIS A 362 -8.94 10.98 -6.24
N LEU A 363 -9.54 11.51 -7.30
CA LEU A 363 -10.95 11.34 -7.62
C LEU A 363 -11.05 10.56 -8.93
N GLN A 364 -11.69 9.40 -8.85
CA GLN A 364 -12.08 8.62 -10.01
C GLN A 364 -13.57 8.29 -9.97
N ILE A 365 -14.39 9.33 -9.99
CA ILE A 365 -15.84 9.25 -9.84
C ILE A 365 -16.48 10.18 -10.85
N TYR A 366 -17.57 9.75 -11.45
CA TYR A 366 -18.37 10.60 -12.33
C TYR A 366 -18.88 11.84 -11.58
N MET A 367 -18.59 13.03 -12.11
CA MET A 367 -19.08 14.31 -11.63
C MET A 367 -19.18 15.29 -12.79
N LYS A 368 -20.35 15.93 -12.95
CA LYS A 368 -20.56 16.92 -14.01
C LYS A 368 -19.71 18.18 -13.82
N ARG A 369 -19.56 18.59 -12.55
CA ARG A 369 -18.82 19.78 -12.12
C ARG A 369 -17.93 19.47 -10.93
N LEU A 370 -16.81 20.17 -10.83
CA LEU A 370 -15.97 20.15 -9.62
C LEU A 370 -16.68 20.89 -8.48
N PRO A 371 -16.43 20.50 -7.21
CA PRO A 371 -16.74 21.37 -6.08
C PRO A 371 -16.03 22.71 -6.25
N GLU A 372 -16.66 23.80 -5.79
CA GLU A 372 -16.04 25.12 -5.71
C GLU A 372 -14.68 25.03 -4.97
N HIS A 373 -13.75 25.92 -5.32
CA HIS A 373 -12.40 25.89 -4.74
C HIS A 373 -12.42 25.93 -3.20
N GLY A 374 -13.34 26.69 -2.59
CA GLY A 374 -13.53 26.77 -1.14
C GLY A 374 -14.04 25.49 -0.48
N LYS A 375 -14.53 24.52 -1.26
CA LYS A 375 -14.94 23.17 -0.80
C LYS A 375 -13.83 22.14 -0.98
N LEU A 376 -12.73 22.48 -1.65
CA LEU A 376 -11.56 21.59 -1.78
C LEU A 376 -10.61 21.80 -0.59
N PRO A 377 -9.71 20.84 -0.31
CA PRO A 377 -8.75 21.00 0.78
C PRO A 377 -7.82 22.18 0.51
N PRO A 378 -7.67 23.14 1.44
CA PRO A 378 -6.94 24.40 1.21
C PRO A 378 -5.43 24.20 0.98
N ASN A 379 -4.95 23.01 1.34
CA ASN A 379 -3.55 22.68 1.55
C ASN A 379 -3.09 21.54 0.61
N LEU A 380 -3.87 21.32 -0.45
CA LEU A 380 -3.69 20.26 -1.42
C LEU A 380 -2.45 20.48 -2.28
N ILE A 381 -1.56 19.49 -2.31
CA ILE A 381 -0.32 19.53 -3.10
C ILE A 381 -0.50 18.78 -4.42
N LYS A 382 -1.23 17.66 -4.37
CA LYS A 382 -1.43 16.78 -5.52
C LYS A 382 -2.89 16.44 -5.72
N LEU A 383 -3.39 16.76 -6.92
CA LEU A 383 -4.71 16.37 -7.39
C LEU A 383 -4.59 15.41 -8.58
N THR A 384 -5.43 14.38 -8.59
CA THR A 384 -5.56 13.47 -9.73
C THR A 384 -7.03 13.23 -10.01
N LEU A 385 -7.46 13.54 -11.24
CA LEU A 385 -8.80 13.34 -11.75
C LEU A 385 -8.74 12.30 -12.87
N VAL A 386 -9.55 11.24 -12.79
CA VAL A 386 -9.62 10.16 -13.79
C VAL A 386 -11.06 9.72 -13.92
N CYS A 387 -11.59 9.44 -15.12
CA CYS A 387 -12.98 9.03 -15.31
C CYS A 387 -13.98 9.95 -14.58
N THR A 388 -13.69 11.25 -14.49
CA THR A 388 -14.55 12.22 -13.81
C THR A 388 -15.62 12.80 -14.71
N PHE A 389 -15.40 12.84 -16.03
CA PHE A 389 -16.37 13.30 -17.02
C PHE A 389 -16.89 14.73 -16.78
N LEU A 390 -15.99 15.64 -16.40
CA LEU A 390 -16.32 17.04 -16.17
C LEU A 390 -16.84 17.69 -17.47
N ASP A 391 -17.92 18.46 -17.36
CA ASP A 391 -18.50 19.22 -18.47
C ASP A 391 -17.80 20.59 -18.61
N GLU A 392 -17.30 21.14 -17.50
CA GLU A 392 -16.63 22.44 -17.42
C GLU A 392 -15.12 22.30 -17.32
N ASP A 393 -14.39 23.31 -17.82
CA ASP A 393 -12.93 23.32 -17.77
C ASP A 393 -12.44 23.28 -16.31
N PRO A 394 -11.74 22.21 -15.89
CA PRO A 394 -11.27 22.08 -14.52
C PRO A 394 -10.27 23.16 -14.11
N LEU A 395 -9.53 23.76 -15.05
CA LEU A 395 -8.49 24.74 -14.73
C LEU A 395 -9.07 26.01 -14.12
N VAL A 396 -10.32 26.36 -14.46
CA VAL A 396 -11.02 27.54 -13.95
C VAL A 396 -11.13 27.50 -12.42
N THR A 397 -11.46 26.34 -11.85
CA THR A 397 -11.59 26.16 -10.40
C THR A 397 -10.25 25.84 -9.74
N LEU A 398 -9.40 25.03 -10.40
CA LEU A 398 -8.20 24.48 -9.78
C LEU A 398 -7.04 25.47 -9.66
N LYS A 399 -7.03 26.54 -10.47
CA LYS A 399 -6.03 27.61 -10.40
C LYS A 399 -6.03 28.35 -9.06
N GLU A 400 -7.19 28.40 -8.41
CA GLU A 400 -7.41 29.03 -7.10
C GLU A 400 -6.77 28.25 -5.93
N LEU A 401 -6.23 27.05 -6.18
CA LEU A 401 -5.61 26.24 -5.12
C LEU A 401 -4.16 26.68 -4.89
N PRO A 402 -3.85 27.34 -3.75
CA PRO A 402 -2.61 28.09 -3.59
C PRO A 402 -1.36 27.21 -3.46
N LYS A 403 -1.53 25.94 -3.07
CA LYS A 403 -0.43 24.99 -2.82
C LYS A 403 -0.37 23.84 -3.83
N LEU A 404 -1.21 23.87 -4.87
CA LEU A 404 -1.26 22.79 -5.85
C LEU A 404 0.01 22.79 -6.70
N LYS A 405 0.80 21.73 -6.56
CA LYS A 405 2.05 21.53 -7.31
C LYS A 405 1.91 20.52 -8.45
N ILE A 406 1.03 19.53 -8.28
CA ILE A 406 0.88 18.44 -9.25
C ILE A 406 -0.60 18.27 -9.59
N LEU A 407 -0.93 18.51 -10.85
CA LEU A 407 -2.24 18.24 -11.43
C LEU A 407 -2.12 17.11 -12.46
N LYS A 408 -2.95 16.07 -12.29
CA LYS A 408 -3.06 14.97 -13.24
C LYS A 408 -4.50 14.84 -13.72
N LEU A 409 -4.70 15.06 -15.01
CA LEU A 409 -5.95 14.86 -15.73
C LEU A 409 -5.77 13.58 -16.57
N GLY A 410 -6.38 12.49 -16.13
CA GLY A 410 -6.28 11.18 -16.78
C GLY A 410 -7.50 10.84 -17.62
N PHE A 411 -7.53 9.58 -18.08
CA PHE A 411 -8.55 9.04 -18.99
C PHE A 411 -9.96 9.55 -18.70
N LYS A 412 -10.58 10.23 -19.67
CA LYS A 412 -11.95 10.78 -19.58
C LYS A 412 -12.23 11.65 -18.33
N SER A 413 -11.26 12.43 -17.86
CA SER A 413 -11.49 13.36 -16.74
C SER A 413 -12.29 14.61 -17.14
N TYR A 414 -12.17 15.07 -18.38
CA TYR A 414 -12.86 16.24 -18.93
C TYR A 414 -13.42 15.92 -20.33
N LYS A 415 -14.64 16.36 -20.63
CA LYS A 415 -15.33 16.10 -21.90
C LYS A 415 -15.06 17.15 -22.97
N GLY A 416 -14.66 18.37 -22.58
CA GLY A 416 -14.43 19.44 -23.53
C GLY A 416 -13.15 19.23 -24.36
N ARG A 417 -13.06 19.98 -25.45
CA ARG A 417 -11.96 19.89 -26.43
C ARG A 417 -10.92 21.00 -26.27
N LYS A 418 -11.20 22.00 -25.44
CA LYS A 418 -10.33 23.15 -25.19
C LYS A 418 -10.25 23.39 -23.69
N MET A 419 -9.06 23.65 -23.19
CA MET A 419 -8.84 24.18 -21.84
C MET A 419 -8.09 25.51 -21.94
N VAL A 420 -8.42 26.45 -21.07
CA VAL A 420 -7.84 27.80 -21.03
C VAL A 420 -7.38 28.12 -19.62
N CYS A 421 -6.10 28.43 -19.48
CA CYS A 421 -5.55 29.00 -18.26
C CYS A 421 -5.16 30.46 -18.53
N SER A 422 -5.97 31.38 -18.04
CA SER A 422 -5.70 32.82 -18.16
C SER A 422 -4.60 33.31 -17.22
N GLY A 423 -3.95 34.41 -17.58
CA GLY A 423 -2.88 35.05 -16.82
C GLY A 423 -3.40 36.04 -15.76
N GLY A 424 -2.50 36.86 -15.22
CA GLY A 424 -2.85 37.94 -14.27
C GLY A 424 -3.21 37.45 -12.86
N SER A 425 -4.34 37.89 -12.32
CA SER A 425 -4.86 37.47 -11.00
C SER A 425 -5.33 36.01 -10.95
N ASN A 426 -5.44 35.37 -12.12
CA ASN A 426 -6.07 34.08 -12.33
C ASN A 426 -5.06 32.95 -12.65
N LYS A 427 -3.89 32.96 -12.00
CA LYS A 427 -2.77 32.03 -12.28
C LYS A 427 -2.66 30.88 -11.28
N PHE A 428 -2.02 29.79 -11.70
CA PHE A 428 -1.54 28.73 -10.80
C PHE A 428 -0.24 29.15 -10.10
N PRO A 429 -0.23 29.47 -8.81
CA PRO A 429 0.97 30.04 -8.17
C PRO A 429 2.11 29.03 -7.96
N GLN A 430 1.78 27.74 -7.84
CA GLN A 430 2.72 26.69 -7.41
C GLN A 430 2.76 25.48 -8.33
N LEU A 431 2.04 25.48 -9.45
CA LEU A 431 1.93 24.30 -10.31
C LEU A 431 3.27 24.02 -10.98
N GLU A 432 3.87 22.87 -10.65
CA GLU A 432 5.16 22.41 -11.17
C GLU A 432 4.96 21.34 -12.25
N VAL A 433 3.96 20.47 -12.09
CA VAL A 433 3.69 19.33 -12.98
C VAL A 433 2.24 19.30 -13.43
N LEU A 434 2.02 19.35 -14.74
CA LEU A 434 0.75 19.11 -15.40
C LEU A 434 0.84 17.85 -16.29
N GLU A 435 0.05 16.84 -15.97
CA GLU A 435 -0.09 15.65 -16.82
C GLU A 435 -1.51 15.56 -17.38
N ILE A 436 -1.64 15.52 -18.69
CA ILE A 436 -2.87 15.34 -19.45
C ILE A 436 -2.74 14.04 -20.24
N VAL A 437 -3.55 13.04 -19.89
CA VAL A 437 -3.41 11.67 -20.39
C VAL A 437 -4.75 11.10 -20.82
N MET A 438 -4.88 10.74 -22.09
CA MET A 438 -6.07 10.12 -22.69
C MET A 438 -7.34 10.96 -22.53
N LEU A 439 -7.23 12.26 -22.81
CA LEU A 439 -8.35 13.19 -22.94
C LEU A 439 -8.64 13.44 -24.42
N SER A 440 -9.90 13.72 -24.75
CA SER A 440 -10.33 14.19 -26.09
C SER A 440 -10.05 15.69 -26.28
N LEU A 441 -8.95 16.17 -25.69
CA LEU A 441 -8.54 17.57 -25.73
C LEU A 441 -7.78 17.84 -27.02
N ASN A 442 -8.20 18.86 -27.76
CA ASN A 442 -7.54 19.32 -28.98
C ASN A 442 -6.59 20.49 -28.70
N GLU A 443 -6.92 21.33 -27.73
CA GLU A 443 -6.22 22.60 -27.49
C GLU A 443 -6.08 22.87 -25.98
N LEU A 444 -4.90 23.34 -25.58
CA LEU A 444 -4.64 23.94 -24.26
C LEU A 444 -4.07 25.32 -24.50
N VAL A 445 -4.79 26.35 -24.11
CA VAL A 445 -4.32 27.73 -24.15
C VAL A 445 -3.76 28.09 -22.79
N VAL A 446 -2.50 28.49 -22.75
CA VAL A 446 -1.83 28.96 -21.53
C VAL A 446 -1.39 30.39 -21.80
N GLU A 447 -2.02 31.36 -21.15
CA GLU A 447 -1.62 32.76 -21.23
C GLU A 447 -0.30 33.00 -20.49
N VAL A 448 0.34 34.13 -20.79
CA VAL A 448 1.58 34.57 -20.11
C VAL A 448 1.33 34.62 -18.60
N ASP A 449 2.30 34.11 -17.84
CA ASP A 449 2.27 34.04 -16.36
C ASP A 449 1.14 33.20 -15.75
N ALA A 450 0.38 32.45 -16.54
CA ALA A 450 -0.69 31.60 -16.02
C ALA A 450 -0.16 30.41 -15.19
N MET A 451 1.04 29.90 -15.50
CA MET A 451 1.67 28.78 -14.79
C MET A 451 3.19 29.00 -14.62
N PRO A 452 3.62 30.00 -13.82
CA PRO A 452 5.01 30.48 -13.77
C PRO A 452 6.03 29.47 -13.22
N ARG A 453 5.59 28.42 -12.53
CA ARG A 453 6.46 27.37 -11.95
C ARG A 453 6.42 26.05 -12.71
N LEU A 454 5.70 25.99 -13.83
CA LEU A 454 5.52 24.75 -14.59
C LEU A 454 6.86 24.32 -15.19
N ASN A 455 7.37 23.17 -14.74
CA ASN A 455 8.62 22.59 -15.25
C ASN A 455 8.40 21.26 -16.00
N LYS A 456 7.20 20.67 -15.88
CA LYS A 456 6.87 19.43 -16.57
C LYS A 456 5.43 19.45 -17.07
N LEU A 457 5.30 19.47 -18.40
CA LEU A 457 4.06 19.21 -19.11
C LEU A 457 4.16 17.84 -19.79
N ARG A 458 3.22 16.94 -19.51
CA ARG A 458 3.08 15.67 -20.22
C ARG A 458 1.71 15.62 -20.89
N TRP A 459 1.69 15.66 -22.21
CA TRP A 459 0.47 15.47 -23.00
C TRP A 459 0.55 14.14 -23.74
N MET A 460 -0.40 13.25 -23.49
CA MET A 460 -0.56 12.00 -24.25
C MET A 460 -2.04 11.86 -24.60
N THR A 461 -2.34 11.94 -25.89
CA THR A 461 -3.69 11.77 -26.44
C THR A 461 -4.17 10.33 -26.39
#